data_AF-A0A7S0LPE9-F1
#
_entry.id   AF-A0A7S0LPE9-F1
#
_cell.length_a   1.000
_cell.length_b   1.000
_cell.length_c   1.000
_cell.angle_alpha   90.00
_cell.angle_beta   90.00
_cell.angle_gamma   90.00
#
_symmetry.space_group_name_H-M   'P 1'
#
loop_
_entity.id
_entity.type
_entity.pdbx_description
1 polymer ?
#
loop_
_entity_poly.entity_id
_entity_poly.type
_entity_poly.pdbx_seq_one_letter_code
_entity_poly.pdbx_strand_id
1 'polypeptide(L)'
;VLAARGKSCISHMIALVATLCADGALFHAPYTQREAADEAKMRFASAQGDTLTTISVFAAYDGAAARSRTDHRAARRWCEAHFLNWRTLEAAALIRVQLQQAVHKLDGIRAASQPGSTVSAAGCTPAAPPLGTLGADASRELRRCLSSAFFMQCALRQPSGE
;
A
#
# COMPACT_ATOMS: atom_id res chain seq x y z
N VAL A 1 5.33 -0.66 -10.75
CA VAL A 1 6.63 -0.71 -10.02
C VAL A 1 7.78 -0.10 -10.80
N LEU A 2 8.05 -0.52 -12.05
CA LEU A 2 9.17 0.03 -12.83
C LEU A 2 9.09 1.56 -13.07
N ALA A 3 7.90 2.10 -13.35
CA ALA A 3 7.68 3.55 -13.52
C ALA A 3 7.83 4.39 -12.24
N ALA A 4 7.85 3.75 -11.07
CA ALA A 4 8.08 4.40 -9.78
C ALA A 4 9.54 4.29 -9.30
N ARG A 5 10.42 3.65 -10.08
CA ARG A 5 11.85 3.52 -9.78
C ARG A 5 12.51 4.89 -9.78
N GLY A 6 13.28 5.18 -8.73
CA GLY A 6 13.91 6.49 -8.52
C GLY A 6 13.04 7.54 -7.82
N LYS A 7 11.81 7.20 -7.41
CA LYS A 7 10.90 8.09 -6.69
C LYS A 7 10.71 7.63 -5.25
N SER A 8 10.43 8.57 -4.34
CA SER A 8 10.13 8.30 -2.93
C SER A 8 8.85 7.48 -2.71
N CYS A 9 8.02 7.30 -3.74
CA CYS A 9 6.76 6.55 -3.67
C CYS A 9 6.88 5.04 -3.98
N ILE A 10 8.08 4.52 -4.27
CA ILE A 10 8.24 3.11 -4.66
C ILE A 10 7.79 2.13 -3.56
N SER A 11 8.03 2.44 -2.29
CA SER A 11 7.62 1.60 -1.16
C SER A 11 6.10 1.43 -1.10
N HIS A 12 5.37 2.52 -1.27
CA HIS A 12 3.91 2.56 -1.30
C HIS A 12 3.35 1.84 -2.53
N MET A 13 4.01 1.97 -3.69
CA MET A 13 3.64 1.26 -4.91
C MET A 13 3.80 -0.25 -4.78
N ILE A 14 4.87 -0.72 -4.12
CA ILE A 14 5.07 -2.15 -3.87
C ILE A 14 3.99 -2.66 -2.91
N ALA A 15 3.67 -1.92 -1.84
CA ALA A 15 2.62 -2.29 -0.90
C ALA A 15 1.24 -2.39 -1.59
N LEU A 16 0.91 -1.42 -2.46
CA LEU A 16 -0.32 -1.45 -3.24
C LEU A 16 -0.37 -2.67 -4.16
N VAL A 17 0.67 -2.90 -4.96
CA VAL A 17 0.72 -4.06 -5.87
C VAL A 17 0.66 -5.37 -5.09
N ALA A 18 1.38 -5.49 -3.98
CA ALA A 18 1.32 -6.68 -3.14
C ALA A 18 -0.09 -6.96 -2.60
N THR A 19 -0.82 -5.90 -2.23
CA THR A 19 -2.21 -6.02 -1.77
C THR A 19 -3.16 -6.37 -2.91
N LEU A 20 -2.95 -5.83 -4.11
CA LEU A 20 -3.74 -6.15 -5.30
C LEU A 20 -3.48 -7.57 -5.83
N CYS A 21 -2.25 -8.08 -5.66
CA CYS A 21 -1.89 -9.44 -6.02
C CYS A 21 -2.32 -10.47 -4.98
N ALA A 22 -2.64 -10.05 -3.76
CA ALA A 22 -3.21 -10.94 -2.76
C ALA A 22 -4.66 -11.24 -3.16
N ASP A 23 -4.92 -12.47 -3.59
CA ASP A 23 -6.27 -12.91 -3.96
C ASP A 23 -7.16 -12.93 -2.70
N GLY A 24 -7.99 -11.90 -2.54
CA GLY A 24 -8.99 -11.84 -1.49
C GLY A 24 -9.52 -10.43 -1.21
N ALA A 25 -10.75 -10.36 -0.72
CA ALA A 25 -11.31 -9.12 -0.23
C ALA A 25 -10.52 -8.63 0.99
N LEU A 26 -9.99 -7.41 0.91
CA LEU A 26 -9.26 -6.77 2.02
C LEU A 26 -10.16 -6.55 3.23
N PHE A 27 -11.41 -6.15 2.96
CA PHE A 27 -12.44 -5.92 3.96
C PHE A 27 -13.48 -7.03 3.93
N HIS A 28 -13.87 -7.50 5.12
CA HIS A 28 -14.92 -8.49 5.31
C HIS A 28 -16.09 -7.84 6.06
N ALA A 29 -17.22 -7.64 5.38
CA ALA A 29 -18.43 -7.05 5.98
C ALA A 29 -19.50 -8.14 6.21
N PRO A 30 -19.59 -8.73 7.42
CA PRO A 30 -20.67 -9.66 7.73
C PRO A 30 -22.01 -8.90 7.81
N TYR A 31 -23.09 -9.54 7.36
CA TYR A 31 -24.42 -8.92 7.27
C TYR A 31 -24.89 -8.30 8.59
N THR A 32 -24.56 -8.92 9.73
CA THR A 32 -24.96 -8.49 11.07
C THR A 32 -24.17 -7.31 11.63
N GLN A 33 -23.00 -6.98 11.07
CA GLN A 33 -22.12 -5.90 11.58
C GLN A 33 -21.70 -4.94 10.47
N ARG A 34 -22.57 -4.74 9.48
CA ARG A 34 -22.26 -3.92 8.31
C ARG A 34 -21.97 -2.46 8.67
N GLU A 35 -22.73 -1.88 9.60
CA GLU A 35 -22.49 -0.52 10.10
C GLU A 35 -21.12 -0.37 10.76
N ALA A 36 -20.75 -1.32 11.64
CA ALA A 36 -19.45 -1.31 12.31
C ALA A 36 -18.28 -1.52 11.31
N ALA A 37 -18.49 -2.36 10.30
CA ALA A 37 -17.52 -2.58 9.23
C ALA A 37 -17.33 -1.32 8.36
N ASP A 38 -18.41 -0.60 8.08
CA ASP A 38 -18.34 0.64 7.30
C ASP A 38 -17.73 1.79 8.11
N GLU A 39 -17.99 1.87 9.42
CA GLU A 39 -17.28 2.80 10.32
C GLU A 39 -15.77 2.51 10.37
N ALA A 40 -15.39 1.25 10.50
CA ALA A 40 -13.98 0.84 10.49
C ALA A 40 -13.30 1.20 9.16
N LYS A 41 -13.97 1.00 8.02
CA LYS A 41 -13.48 1.43 6.69
C LYS A 41 -13.32 2.94 6.61
N MET A 42 -14.29 3.71 7.09
CA MET A 42 -14.24 5.18 7.05
C MET A 42 -13.02 5.74 7.77
N ARG A 43 -12.52 5.08 8.82
CA ARG A 43 -11.29 5.49 9.53
C ARG A 43 -10.03 5.40 8.67
N PHE A 44 -10.01 4.49 7.69
CA PHE A 44 -8.90 4.36 6.75
C PHE A 44 -9.14 5.10 5.43
N ALA A 45 -10.37 5.56 5.20
CA ALA A 45 -10.77 6.21 3.96
C ALA A 45 -9.97 7.50 3.75
N SER A 46 -9.23 7.55 2.65
CA SER A 46 -8.55 8.76 2.21
C SER A 46 -9.43 9.50 1.22
N ALA A 47 -9.61 10.82 1.43
CA ALA A 47 -10.31 11.70 0.49
C ALA A 47 -9.65 11.74 -0.92
N GLN A 48 -8.41 11.27 -1.04
CA GLN A 48 -7.64 11.27 -2.28
C GLN A 48 -7.82 9.99 -3.12
N GLY A 49 -8.58 9.00 -2.62
CA GLY A 49 -9.02 7.82 -3.38
C GLY A 49 -8.71 6.47 -2.72
N ASP A 50 -9.32 5.42 -3.27
CA ASP A 50 -9.31 4.06 -2.70
C ASP A 50 -7.92 3.41 -2.67
N THR A 51 -7.07 3.71 -3.64
CA THR A 51 -5.68 3.20 -3.66
C THR A 51 -4.89 3.70 -2.44
N LEU A 52 -5.12 4.94 -2.03
CA LEU A 52 -4.48 5.51 -0.83
C LEU A 52 -5.12 4.97 0.46
N THR A 53 -6.42 4.69 0.45
CA THR A 53 -7.09 3.94 1.53
C THR A 53 -6.43 2.58 1.74
N THR A 54 -6.24 1.80 0.66
CA THR A 54 -5.58 0.48 0.72
C THR A 54 -4.15 0.57 1.27
N ILE A 55 -3.38 1.55 0.83
CA ILE A 55 -2.02 1.80 1.34
C ILE A 55 -2.05 2.15 2.84
N SER A 56 -3.02 2.94 3.28
CA SER A 56 -3.17 3.35 4.68
C SER A 56 -3.53 2.17 5.57
N VAL A 57 -4.43 1.29 5.13
CA VAL A 57 -4.77 0.03 5.81
C VAL A 57 -3.51 -0.83 5.97
N PHE A 58 -2.75 -1.01 4.89
CA PHE A 58 -1.55 -1.84 4.91
C PHE A 58 -0.47 -1.27 5.85
N ALA A 59 -0.28 0.04 5.86
CA ALA A 59 0.64 0.71 6.79
C ALA A 59 0.20 0.56 8.25
N ALA A 60 -1.10 0.66 8.52
CA ALA A 60 -1.65 0.44 9.86
C ALA A 60 -1.47 -1.02 10.33
N TYR A 61 -1.67 -1.98 9.43
CA TYR A 61 -1.38 -3.39 9.68
C TYR A 61 0.10 -3.64 9.98
N ASP A 62 1.00 -3.09 9.16
CA ASP A 62 2.46 -3.21 9.34
C ASP A 62 2.89 -2.63 10.69
N GLY A 63 2.34 -1.47 11.08
CA GLY A 63 2.56 -0.87 12.40
C GLY A 63 2.01 -1.72 13.55
N ALA A 64 0.84 -2.34 13.38
CA ALA A 64 0.27 -3.26 14.38
C ALA A 64 1.09 -4.55 14.53
N ALA A 65 1.52 -5.13 13.41
CA ALA A 65 2.37 -6.32 13.36
C ALA A 65 3.76 -6.04 13.97
N ALA A 66 4.36 -4.88 13.67
CA ALA A 66 5.65 -4.48 14.22
C ALA A 66 5.62 -4.30 15.75
N ARG A 67 4.53 -3.78 16.30
CA ARG A 67 4.32 -3.65 17.76
C ARG A 67 4.15 -4.99 18.47
N SER A 68 3.65 -6.00 17.76
CA SER A 68 3.40 -7.34 18.31
C SER A 68 4.36 -8.39 17.75
N ARG A 69 5.63 -8.02 17.60
CA ARG A 69 6.66 -8.88 16.98
C ARG A 69 6.82 -10.27 17.63
N THR A 70 6.35 -10.42 18.86
CA THR A 70 6.34 -11.66 19.65
C THR A 70 5.01 -12.42 19.63
N ASP A 71 3.90 -11.81 19.21
CA ASP A 71 2.58 -12.45 19.23
C ASP A 71 1.83 -12.27 17.90
N HIS A 72 1.93 -13.27 17.03
CA HIS A 72 1.16 -13.37 15.78
C HIS A 72 -0.36 -13.32 16.03
N ARG A 73 -0.84 -13.68 17.24
CA ARG A 73 -2.26 -13.61 17.58
C ARG A 73 -2.74 -12.17 17.74
N ALA A 74 -1.88 -11.25 18.16
CA ALA A 74 -2.25 -9.85 18.32
C ALA A 74 -2.48 -9.16 16.97
N ALA A 75 -1.67 -9.44 15.95
CA ALA A 75 -1.90 -8.96 14.59
C ALA A 75 -3.24 -9.48 14.02
N ARG A 76 -3.55 -10.76 14.27
CA ARG A 76 -4.84 -11.35 13.88
C ARG A 76 -6.03 -10.69 14.60
N ARG A 77 -5.94 -10.47 15.91
CA ARG A 77 -6.97 -9.75 16.68
C ARG A 77 -7.18 -8.32 16.17
N TRP A 78 -6.10 -7.64 15.77
CA TRP A 78 -6.19 -6.31 15.18
C TRP A 78 -6.97 -6.34 13.85
N CYS A 79 -6.71 -7.33 12.99
CA CYS A 79 -7.48 -7.52 11.76
C CYS A 79 -8.97 -7.80 12.05
N GLU A 80 -9.25 -8.68 13.02
CA GLU A 80 -10.63 -9.02 13.43
C GLU A 80 -11.38 -7.77 13.95
N ALA A 81 -10.72 -6.93 14.75
CA ALA A 81 -11.31 -5.69 15.28
C ALA A 81 -11.61 -4.63 14.20
N HIS A 82 -10.91 -4.66 13.06
CA HIS A 82 -11.08 -3.71 11.95
C HIS A 82 -11.80 -4.34 10.75
N PHE A 83 -12.38 -5.53 10.90
CA PHE A 83 -13.08 -6.23 9.83
C PHE A 83 -12.20 -6.50 8.59
N LEU A 84 -10.92 -6.76 8.82
CA LEU A 84 -9.92 -7.03 7.78
C LEU A 84 -9.62 -8.53 7.68
N ASN A 85 -9.36 -8.99 6.45
CA ASN A 85 -8.94 -10.36 6.24
C ASN A 85 -7.45 -10.53 6.53
N TRP A 86 -7.13 -11.16 7.66
CA TRP A 86 -5.74 -11.40 8.07
C TRP A 86 -4.96 -12.25 7.08
N ARG A 87 -5.59 -13.22 6.41
CA ARG A 87 -4.92 -14.09 5.43
C ARG A 87 -4.46 -13.30 4.20
N THR A 88 -5.32 -12.41 3.72
CA THR A 88 -5.00 -11.53 2.58
C THR A 88 -3.87 -10.57 2.93
N LEU A 89 -3.90 -10.00 4.14
CA LEU A 89 -2.84 -9.09 4.61
C LEU A 89 -1.50 -9.82 4.82
N GLU A 90 -1.52 -11.03 5.36
CA GLU A 90 -0.30 -11.84 5.53
C GLU A 90 0.29 -12.24 4.18
N ALA A 91 -0.56 -12.70 3.23
CA ALA A 91 -0.13 -12.99 1.86
C ALA A 91 0.46 -11.74 1.18
N ALA A 92 -0.19 -10.58 1.33
CA ALA A 92 0.32 -9.31 0.82
C ALA A 92 1.67 -8.93 1.45
N ALA A 93 1.88 -9.19 2.75
CA ALA A 93 3.17 -8.95 3.39
C ALA A 93 4.28 -9.84 2.82
N LEU A 94 4.00 -11.12 2.55
CA LEU A 94 4.95 -12.03 1.91
C LEU A 94 5.27 -11.60 0.47
N ILE A 95 4.25 -11.27 -0.32
CA ILE A 95 4.42 -10.78 -1.70
C ILE A 95 5.23 -9.48 -1.72
N ARG A 96 5.01 -8.57 -0.75
CA ARG A 96 5.78 -7.34 -0.62
C ARG A 96 7.27 -7.61 -0.47
N VAL A 97 7.66 -8.55 0.40
CA VAL A 97 9.07 -8.92 0.59
C VAL A 97 9.66 -9.49 -0.70
N GLN A 98 8.92 -10.37 -1.39
CA GLN A 98 9.36 -10.92 -2.68
C GLN A 98 9.54 -9.83 -3.75
N LEU A 99 8.59 -8.88 -3.84
CA LEU A 99 8.67 -7.76 -4.78
C LEU A 99 9.83 -6.82 -4.47
N GLN A 100 10.10 -6.55 -3.18
CA GLN A 100 11.27 -5.77 -2.77
C GLN A 100 12.56 -6.44 -3.20
N GLN A 101 12.70 -7.75 -2.95
CA GLN A 101 13.87 -8.52 -3.39
C GLN A 101 14.00 -8.53 -4.92
N ALA A 102 12.91 -8.67 -5.65
CA ALA A 102 12.92 -8.62 -7.12
C ALA A 102 13.37 -7.24 -7.64
N VAL A 103 12.88 -6.14 -7.05
CA VAL A 103 13.30 -4.78 -7.41
C VAL A 103 14.79 -4.58 -7.11
N HIS A 104 15.27 -5.00 -5.93
CA HIS A 104 16.69 -4.92 -5.58
C HIS A 104 17.59 -5.70 -6.55
N LYS A 105 17.18 -6.90 -6.97
CA LYS A 105 17.91 -7.68 -7.98
C LYS A 105 17.96 -6.95 -9.32
N LEU A 106 16.86 -6.35 -9.76
CA LEU A 106 16.78 -5.58 -11.00
C LEU A 106 17.60 -4.27 -10.96
N ASP A 107 17.73 -3.65 -9.79
CA ASP A 107 18.58 -2.49 -9.59
C ASP A 107 20.08 -2.89 -9.56
N GLY A 108 20.41 -4.02 -8.93
CA GLY A 108 21.77 -4.58 -8.91
C GLY A 108 22.29 -5.01 -10.29
N ILE A 109 21.43 -5.61 -11.13
CA ILE A 109 21.78 -5.97 -12.51
C ILE A 109 22.07 -4.72 -13.36
N ARG A 110 21.41 -3.59 -13.08
CA ARG A 110 21.63 -2.33 -13.80
C ARG A 110 22.84 -1.53 -13.30
N ALA A 111 23.15 -1.61 -12.00
CA ALA A 111 24.37 -1.01 -11.45
C ALA A 111 25.64 -1.64 -12.06
N ALA A 112 25.60 -2.92 -12.41
CA ALA A 112 26.67 -3.58 -13.15
C ALA A 112 26.83 -3.06 -14.60
N SER A 113 25.82 -2.38 -15.16
CA SER A 113 25.86 -1.85 -16.53
C SER A 113 26.07 -0.33 -16.61
N GLN A 114 26.20 0.38 -15.48
CA GLN A 114 26.52 1.83 -15.48
C GLN A 114 27.56 2.18 -14.41
N PRO A 115 28.83 2.38 -14.78
CA PRO A 115 29.77 3.12 -13.94
C PRO A 115 29.42 4.63 -14.06
N GLY A 116 28.69 5.20 -13.09
CA GLY A 116 28.65 6.66 -12.94
C GLY A 116 27.32 7.37 -12.62
N SER A 117 26.29 6.72 -12.08
CA SER A 117 25.10 7.46 -11.60
C SER A 117 25.04 7.47 -10.08
N THR A 118 25.60 8.52 -9.47
CA THR A 118 25.43 8.86 -8.06
C THR A 118 24.00 9.35 -7.83
N VAL A 119 23.05 8.42 -7.71
CA VAL A 119 21.71 8.76 -7.23
C VAL A 119 21.76 8.88 -5.71
N SER A 120 21.65 10.12 -5.27
CA SER A 120 21.55 10.58 -3.89
C SER A 120 20.63 9.68 -3.07
N ALA A 121 21.23 8.95 -2.13
CA ALA A 121 20.56 8.23 -1.06
C ALA A 121 20.01 9.23 -0.04
N ALA A 122 18.95 9.94 -0.40
CA ALA A 122 18.20 10.78 0.52
C ALA A 122 16.90 10.06 0.90
N GLY A 123 16.89 9.48 2.11
CA GLY A 123 15.63 9.20 2.82
C GLY A 123 15.32 7.75 3.18
N CYS A 124 16.27 6.98 3.72
CA CYS A 124 15.91 5.88 4.63
C CYS A 124 15.82 6.45 6.06
N THR A 125 14.70 7.07 6.40
CA THR A 125 14.32 7.26 7.81
C THR A 125 13.42 6.10 8.23
N PRO A 126 13.88 5.21 9.14
CA PRO A 126 13.05 4.19 9.76
C PRO A 126 12.24 4.85 10.89
N ALA A 127 11.25 5.66 10.52
CA ALA A 127 10.29 6.19 11.47
C ALA A 127 8.95 6.23 10.74
N ALA A 128 8.11 5.24 11.03
CA ALA A 128 6.72 5.22 10.60
C ALA A 128 6.06 6.55 11.00
N PRO A 129 5.66 7.41 10.05
CA PRO A 129 4.82 8.55 10.37
C PRO A 129 3.45 8.02 10.79
N PRO A 130 2.77 8.68 11.74
CA PRO A 130 1.46 8.27 12.17
C PRO A 130 0.45 8.36 11.03
N LEU A 131 -0.61 7.57 11.20
CA LEU A 131 -1.88 7.59 10.47
C LEU A 131 -2.18 8.98 9.88
N GLY A 132 -2.23 9.08 8.55
CA GLY A 132 -2.81 10.24 7.87
C GLY A 132 -1.84 11.39 7.59
N THR A 133 -0.81 11.15 6.77
CA THR A 133 -0.41 12.07 5.68
C THR A 133 0.74 11.41 4.91
N LEU A 134 0.42 10.61 3.89
CA LEU A 134 1.29 10.67 2.72
C LEU A 134 1.32 12.15 2.34
N GLY A 135 2.51 12.79 2.40
CA GLY A 135 2.65 14.18 2.00
C GLY A 135 1.91 14.40 0.68
N ALA A 136 1.22 15.53 0.54
CA ALA A 136 0.41 15.80 -0.65
C ALA A 136 1.19 15.56 -1.97
N ASP A 137 2.50 15.81 -1.92
CA ASP A 137 3.46 15.55 -3.00
C ASP A 137 3.64 14.05 -3.30
N ALA A 138 3.81 13.22 -2.28
CA ALA A 138 3.91 11.77 -2.43
C ALA A 138 2.62 11.19 -3.04
N SER A 139 1.46 11.69 -2.61
CA SER A 139 0.15 11.29 -3.12
C SER A 139 -0.04 11.70 -4.59
N ARG A 140 0.47 12.86 -5.01
CA ARG A 140 0.44 13.32 -6.41
C ARG A 140 1.34 12.46 -7.30
N GLU A 141 2.55 12.16 -6.83
CA GLU A 141 3.51 11.36 -7.56
C GLU A 141 3.04 9.91 -7.72
N LEU A 142 2.42 9.36 -6.67
CA LEU A 142 1.80 8.05 -6.69
C LEU A 142 0.70 7.98 -7.77
N ARG A 143 -0.19 8.98 -7.83
CA ARG A 143 -1.22 9.05 -8.88
C ARG A 143 -0.63 9.18 -10.29
N ARG A 144 0.43 9.97 -10.50
CA ARG A 144 1.13 10.05 -11.80
C ARG A 144 1.70 8.70 -12.24
N CYS A 145 2.29 7.97 -11.31
CA CYS A 145 2.78 6.62 -11.58
C CYS A 145 1.63 5.65 -11.87
N LEU A 146 0.50 5.74 -11.14
CA LEU A 146 -0.66 4.91 -11.43
C LEU A 146 -1.26 5.22 -12.79
N SER A 147 -1.43 6.50 -13.14
CA SER A 147 -1.96 6.88 -14.46
C SER A 147 -1.04 6.42 -15.59
N SER A 148 0.28 6.32 -15.37
CA SER A 148 1.18 5.76 -16.39
C SER A 148 1.07 4.24 -16.55
N ALA A 149 0.67 3.52 -15.49
CA ALA A 149 0.64 2.05 -15.47
C ALA A 149 -0.75 1.47 -15.75
N PHE A 150 -1.80 2.17 -15.30
CA PHE A 150 -3.21 1.77 -15.39
C PHE A 150 -4.00 2.73 -16.30
N PHE A 151 -3.34 3.33 -17.30
CA PHE A 151 -3.94 4.33 -18.18
C PHE A 151 -5.21 3.84 -18.91
N MET A 152 -5.32 2.53 -19.17
CA MET A 152 -6.50 1.93 -19.82
C MET A 152 -7.69 1.75 -18.87
N GLN A 153 -7.48 1.83 -17.55
CA GLN A 153 -8.52 1.68 -16.53
C GLN A 153 -8.94 3.05 -15.98
N CYS A 154 -9.22 4.00 -16.89
CA CYS A 154 -9.72 5.32 -16.54
C CYS A 154 -11.23 5.41 -16.80
N ALA A 155 -11.98 6.01 -15.88
CA ALA A 155 -13.41 6.29 -16.04
C ALA A 155 -13.66 7.79 -15.86
N LEU A 156 -14.43 8.38 -16.78
CA LEU A 156 -14.92 9.74 -16.66
C LEU A 156 -16.30 9.70 -15.98
N ARG A 157 -16.45 10.33 -14.83
CA ARG A 157 -17.75 10.49 -14.18
C ARG A 157 -18.57 11.49 -15.01
N GLN A 158 -19.61 11.00 -15.68
CA GLN A 158 -20.59 11.89 -16.30
C GLN A 158 -21.35 12.65 -15.20
N PRO A 159 -21.67 13.94 -15.41
CA PRO A 159 -22.57 14.63 -14.51
C PRO A 159 -23.88 13.84 -14.46
N SER A 160 -24.34 13.51 -13.26
CA SER A 160 -25.63 12.89 -13.04
C SER A 160 -26.69 13.75 -13.71
N GLY A 161 -27.34 13.22 -14.76
CA GLY A 161 -28.46 13.88 -15.40
C GLY A 161 -29.61 14.00 -14.41
N GLU A 162 -30.16 15.20 -14.30
CA GLU A 162 -31.54 15.39 -13.83
C GLU A 162 -32.53 14.95 -14.91
#